data_AF-A0A929SU16-F1
#
_entry.id   AF-A0A929SU16-F1
#
_cell.length_a   1.000
_cell.length_b   1.000
_cell.length_c   1.000
_cell.angle_alpha   90.00
_cell.angle_beta   90.00
_cell.angle_gamma   90.00
#
_symmetry.space_group_name_H-M   'P 1'
#
loop_
_entity.id
_entity.type
_entity.pdbx_description
1 polymer ?
#
loop_
_entity_poly.entity_id
_entity_poly.type
_entity_poly.pdbx_seq_one_letter_code
_entity_poly.pdbx_strand_id
1 'polypeptide(L)'
;MNFGHTMHSYYSNKSQSVNNSNYTIMVAEVASTVNEIILAENILKKETDIEKRKNIIAELIGTITSTLVRQSMFAEFEKKIHDRIFMEVPTVYTDVTNEYEEVLKKYFANITIDEKHKYEWLRIPHFYNPYYVYKYATGISSAIYIARNILNNKEGYLEKYLEMLKTGGKVRKYRCT
;
A
#
# COMPACT_ATOMS: atom_id res chain seq x y z
N MET A 1 -11.65 -6.60 -2.02
CA MET A 1 -10.41 -7.39 -2.17
C MET A 1 -10.54 -8.55 -3.16
N ASN A 2 -11.46 -9.49 -2.96
CA ASN A 2 -11.55 -10.72 -3.79
C ASN A 2 -11.80 -10.51 -5.29
N PHE A 3 -12.58 -9.50 -5.70
CA PHE A 3 -12.85 -9.24 -7.12
C PHE A 3 -11.59 -8.85 -7.91
N GLY A 4 -10.65 -8.14 -7.27
CA GLY A 4 -9.39 -7.74 -7.90
C GLY A 4 -8.47 -8.92 -8.18
N HIS A 5 -8.31 -9.81 -7.19
CA HIS A 5 -7.53 -11.04 -7.34
C HIS A 5 -8.15 -12.00 -8.36
N THR A 6 -9.49 -12.09 -8.42
CA THR A 6 -10.19 -12.91 -9.43
C THR A 6 -9.93 -12.39 -10.84
N MET A 7 -10.04 -11.09 -11.07
CA MET A 7 -9.77 -10.49 -12.39
C MET A 7 -8.32 -10.66 -12.82
N HIS A 8 -7.37 -10.43 -11.91
CA HIS A 8 -5.95 -10.63 -12.19
C HIS A 8 -5.62 -12.11 -12.48
N SER A 9 -6.19 -13.04 -11.71
CA SER A 9 -6.06 -14.49 -11.98
C SER A 9 -6.63 -14.87 -13.33
N TYR A 10 -7.82 -14.35 -13.69
CA TYR A 10 -8.46 -14.63 -14.97
C TYR A 10 -7.59 -14.20 -16.16
N TYR A 11 -7.10 -12.96 -16.16
CA TYR A 11 -6.28 -12.44 -17.26
C TYR A 11 -4.92 -13.11 -17.36
N SER A 12 -4.27 -13.38 -16.22
CA SER A 12 -2.97 -14.05 -16.18
C SER A 12 -3.08 -15.50 -16.68
N ASN A 13 -4.04 -16.28 -16.16
CA ASN A 13 -4.25 -17.68 -16.57
C ASN A 13 -4.63 -17.82 -18.05
N LYS A 14 -5.36 -16.84 -18.61
CA LYS A 14 -5.74 -16.85 -20.02
C LYS A 14 -4.59 -16.49 -20.97
N SER A 15 -3.59 -15.76 -20.49
CA SER A 15 -2.55 -15.15 -21.33
C SER A 15 -1.15 -15.74 -21.12
N GLN A 16 -0.94 -16.51 -20.06
CA GLN A 16 0.35 -17.11 -19.70
C GLN A 16 0.26 -18.64 -19.62
N SER A 17 1.41 -19.31 -19.79
CA SER A 17 1.53 -20.72 -19.46
C SER A 17 1.39 -20.94 -17.95
N VAL A 18 1.06 -22.16 -17.53
CA VAL A 18 0.90 -22.53 -16.11
C VAL A 18 2.12 -22.13 -15.26
N ASN A 19 3.32 -22.19 -15.82
CA ASN A 19 4.56 -21.81 -15.13
C ASN A 19 4.73 -20.29 -14.93
N ASN A 20 4.01 -19.46 -15.70
CA ASN A 20 4.15 -18.01 -15.71
C ASN A 20 2.88 -17.27 -15.27
N SER A 21 1.78 -17.97 -14.96
CA SER A 21 0.53 -17.32 -14.57
C SER A 21 0.56 -16.78 -13.12
N ASN A 22 1.50 -17.24 -12.29
CA ASN A 22 1.71 -16.72 -10.94
C ASN A 22 2.37 -15.34 -10.95
N TYR A 23 1.73 -14.35 -10.36
CA TYR A 23 2.26 -12.99 -10.15
C TYR A 23 2.79 -12.82 -8.72
N THR A 24 3.59 -11.78 -8.49
CA THR A 24 4.04 -11.45 -7.13
C THR A 24 2.89 -10.84 -6.32
N ILE A 25 2.92 -11.05 -4.99
CA ILE A 25 1.89 -10.51 -4.07
C ILE A 25 1.75 -8.99 -4.25
N MET A 26 2.86 -8.26 -4.39
CA MET A 26 2.84 -6.80 -4.55
C MET A 26 2.05 -6.36 -5.80
N VAL A 27 2.24 -7.01 -6.95
CA VAL A 27 1.48 -6.68 -8.17
C VAL A 27 0.01 -7.09 -8.02
N ALA A 28 -0.26 -8.17 -7.29
CA ALA A 28 -1.63 -8.59 -6.96
C ALA A 28 -2.38 -7.54 -6.14
N GLU A 29 -1.74 -7.02 -5.09
CA GLU A 29 -2.30 -5.96 -4.24
C GLU A 29 -2.56 -4.68 -5.03
N VAL A 30 -1.61 -4.25 -5.88
CA VAL A 30 -1.80 -3.08 -6.76
C VAL A 30 -3.04 -3.25 -7.64
N ALA A 31 -3.20 -4.40 -8.30
CA ALA A 31 -4.36 -4.67 -9.14
C ALA A 31 -5.67 -4.67 -8.33
N SER A 32 -5.67 -5.25 -7.13
CA SER A 32 -6.83 -5.25 -6.24
C SER A 32 -7.24 -3.84 -5.83
N THR A 33 -6.29 -3.01 -5.38
CA THR A 33 -6.55 -1.64 -4.98
C THR A 33 -7.02 -0.77 -6.16
N VAL A 34 -6.47 -0.95 -7.38
CA VAL A 34 -6.96 -0.23 -8.58
C VAL A 34 -8.45 -0.52 -8.80
N ASN A 35 -8.83 -1.80 -8.78
CA ASN A 35 -10.21 -2.20 -9.05
C ASN A 35 -11.16 -1.71 -7.95
N GLU A 36 -10.74 -1.72 -6.68
CA GLU A 36 -11.52 -1.17 -5.56
C GLU A 36 -11.78 0.33 -5.73
N ILE A 37 -10.75 1.12 -6.07
CA ILE A 37 -10.90 2.57 -6.30
C ILE A 37 -11.87 2.82 -7.46
N ILE A 38 -11.70 2.12 -8.59
CA ILE A 38 -12.58 2.28 -9.76
C ILE A 38 -14.03 1.88 -9.41
N LEU A 39 -14.22 0.80 -8.66
CA LEU A 39 -15.55 0.36 -8.22
C LEU A 39 -16.20 1.41 -7.30
N ALA A 40 -15.47 1.88 -6.29
CA ALA A 40 -15.96 2.88 -5.35
C ALA A 40 -16.38 4.17 -6.08
N GLU A 41 -15.56 4.65 -7.03
CA GLU A 41 -15.87 5.81 -7.86
C GLU A 41 -17.12 5.59 -8.74
N ASN A 42 -17.29 4.40 -9.31
CA ASN A 42 -18.49 4.08 -10.08
C ASN A 42 -19.76 4.00 -9.22
N ILE A 43 -19.66 3.48 -8.00
CA ILE A 43 -20.78 3.48 -7.05
C ILE A 43 -21.11 4.91 -6.62
N LEU A 44 -20.10 5.70 -6.25
CA LEU A 44 -20.25 7.11 -5.87
C LEU A 44 -20.82 8.00 -6.99
N LYS A 45 -20.72 7.63 -8.26
CA LYS A 45 -21.40 8.37 -9.34
C LYS A 45 -22.91 8.13 -9.39
N LYS A 46 -23.39 7.01 -8.86
CA LYS A 46 -24.78 6.56 -9.00
C LYS A 46 -25.56 6.62 -7.68
N GLU A 47 -24.87 6.49 -6.55
CA GLU A 47 -25.47 6.47 -5.22
C GLU A 47 -25.89 7.89 -4.81
N THR A 48 -27.15 8.04 -4.40
CA THR A 48 -27.76 9.30 -3.97
C THR A 48 -27.92 9.39 -2.46
N ASP A 49 -27.90 8.25 -1.76
CA ASP A 49 -27.94 8.19 -0.30
C ASP A 49 -26.64 8.74 0.30
N ILE A 50 -26.76 9.86 1.03
CA ILE A 50 -25.63 10.58 1.63
C ILE A 50 -24.87 9.70 2.63
N GLU A 51 -25.55 8.87 3.41
CA GLU A 51 -24.91 8.04 4.44
C GLU A 51 -24.10 6.90 3.80
N LYS A 52 -24.63 6.27 2.75
CA LYS A 52 -23.87 5.26 1.99
C LYS A 52 -22.64 5.86 1.33
N ARG A 53 -22.76 7.06 0.75
CA ARG A 53 -21.62 7.78 0.16
C ARG A 53 -20.54 8.09 1.21
N LYS A 54 -20.93 8.58 2.38
CA LYS A 54 -20.00 8.84 3.50
C LYS A 54 -19.26 7.57 3.90
N ASN A 55 -19.96 6.44 4.02
CA ASN A 55 -19.34 5.17 4.39
C ASN A 55 -18.27 4.73 3.39
N ILE A 56 -18.57 4.82 2.08
CA ILE A 56 -17.61 4.48 1.02
C ILE A 56 -16.38 5.41 1.08
N ILE A 57 -16.60 6.71 1.23
CA ILE A 57 -15.51 7.69 1.32
C ILE A 57 -14.67 7.44 2.58
N ALA A 58 -15.30 7.14 3.72
CA ALA A 58 -14.62 6.83 4.97
C ALA A 58 -13.76 5.57 4.84
N GLU A 59 -14.23 4.54 4.14
CA GLU A 59 -13.47 3.32 3.86
C GLU A 59 -12.24 3.60 2.98
N LEU A 60 -12.38 4.43 1.93
CA LEU A 60 -11.26 4.86 1.09
C LEU A 60 -10.23 5.68 1.88
N ILE A 61 -10.67 6.63 2.71
CA ILE A 61 -9.79 7.42 3.59
C ILE A 61 -9.09 6.51 4.59
N GLY A 62 -9.81 5.56 5.19
CA GLY A 62 -9.26 4.57 6.11
C GLY A 62 -8.15 3.74 5.44
N THR A 63 -8.38 3.29 4.21
CA THR A 63 -7.40 2.53 3.41
C THR A 63 -6.14 3.34 3.10
N ILE A 64 -6.30 4.60 2.67
CA ILE A 64 -5.16 5.50 2.43
C ILE A 64 -4.39 5.74 3.74
N THR A 65 -5.09 6.00 4.84
CA THR A 65 -4.47 6.26 6.13
C THR A 65 -3.70 5.04 6.65
N SER A 66 -4.27 3.84 6.54
CA SER A 66 -3.65 2.61 7.05
C SER A 66 -2.50 2.08 6.17
N THR A 67 -2.58 2.28 4.86
CA THR A 67 -1.69 1.64 3.88
C THR A 67 -0.65 2.59 3.30
N LEU A 68 -0.96 3.89 3.19
CA LEU A 68 0.00 4.90 2.74
C LEU A 68 0.63 5.60 3.94
N VAL A 69 -0.18 6.29 4.76
CA VAL A 69 0.33 7.17 5.82
C VAL A 69 1.03 6.36 6.90
N ARG A 70 0.34 5.38 7.50
CA ARG A 70 0.93 4.53 8.56
C ARG A 70 2.13 3.70 8.08
N GLN A 71 2.07 3.10 6.90
CA GLN A 71 3.20 2.28 6.42
C GLN A 71 4.42 3.13 6.06
N SER A 72 4.21 4.36 5.56
CA SER A 72 5.30 5.32 5.35
C SER A 72 5.93 5.75 6.68
N MET A 73 5.10 6.01 7.70
CA MET A 73 5.55 6.31 9.05
C MET A 73 6.41 5.17 9.61
N PHE A 74 5.96 3.92 9.47
CA PHE A 74 6.72 2.74 9.89
C PHE A 74 8.03 2.58 9.12
N ALA A 75 8.03 2.82 7.81
CA ALA A 75 9.25 2.75 6.99
C ALA A 75 10.27 3.83 7.38
N GLU A 76 9.81 5.06 7.67
CA GLU A 76 10.69 6.15 8.14
C GLU A 76 11.29 5.83 9.51
N PHE A 77 10.48 5.33 10.44
CA PHE A 77 10.96 4.87 11.74
C PHE A 77 11.99 3.74 11.61
N GLU A 78 11.67 2.69 10.82
CA GLU A 78 12.57 1.57 10.58
C GLU A 78 13.91 2.05 10.02
N LYS A 79 13.89 2.96 9.04
CA LYS A 79 15.10 3.54 8.46
C LYS A 79 15.93 4.28 9.51
N LYS A 80 15.31 5.14 10.32
CA LYS A 80 15.99 5.92 11.38
C LYS A 80 16.73 5.00 12.35
N ILE A 81 16.08 3.92 12.82
CA ILE A 81 16.72 2.98 13.75
C ILE A 81 17.88 2.24 13.07
N HIS A 82 17.72 1.78 11.83
CA HIS A 82 18.80 1.14 11.08
C HIS A 82 19.97 2.08 10.81
N ASP A 83 19.72 3.35 10.48
CA ASP A 83 20.77 4.36 10.26
C ASP A 83 21.59 4.57 11.55
N ARG A 84 20.93 4.68 12.71
CA ARG A 84 21.60 4.83 14.01
C ARG A 84 22.52 3.65 14.32
N ILE A 85 22.04 2.43 14.10
CA ILE A 85 22.81 1.20 14.28
C ILE A 85 24.01 1.18 13.31
N PHE A 86 23.80 1.55 12.04
CA PHE A 86 24.85 1.62 11.03
C PHE A 86 25.94 2.64 11.38
N MET A 87 25.56 3.77 12.00
CA MET A 87 26.50 4.79 12.49
C MET A 87 27.13 4.44 13.85
N GLU A 88 26.95 3.21 14.35
CA GLU A 88 27.44 2.75 15.65
C GLU A 88 26.97 3.62 16.84
N VAL A 89 25.82 4.30 16.69
CA VAL A 89 25.22 5.09 17.77
C VAL A 89 24.57 4.14 18.77
N PRO A 90 24.96 4.16 20.06
CA PRO A 90 24.28 3.39 21.09
C PRO A 90 22.78 3.68 21.05
N THR A 91 21.99 2.62 20.92
CA THR A 91 20.54 2.72 20.76
C THR A 91 19.89 1.79 21.78
N VAL A 92 19.39 2.38 22.86
CA VAL A 92 18.66 1.67 23.91
C VAL A 92 17.14 1.85 23.74
N TYR A 93 16.35 1.12 24.52
CA TYR A 93 14.89 1.14 24.47
C TYR A 93 14.27 2.55 24.48
N THR A 94 14.81 3.47 25.30
CA THR A 94 14.31 4.84 25.39
C THR A 94 14.56 5.62 24.10
N ASP A 95 15.70 5.42 23.44
CA ASP A 95 16.00 6.08 22.17
C ASP A 95 15.03 5.62 21.08
N VAL A 96 14.80 4.31 20.99
CA VAL A 96 13.86 3.73 20.00
C VAL A 96 12.45 4.26 20.23
N THR A 97 12.01 4.32 21.49
CA THR A 97 10.68 4.82 21.86
C THR A 97 10.54 6.31 21.52
N ASN A 98 11.56 7.11 21.79
CA ASN A 98 11.56 8.55 21.48
C ASN A 98 11.52 8.79 19.96
N GLU A 99 12.33 8.07 19.18
CA GLU A 99 12.32 8.15 17.71
C GLU A 99 10.95 7.76 17.14
N TYR A 100 10.30 6.73 17.71
CA TYR A 100 8.94 6.36 17.30
C TYR A 100 7.93 7.48 17.61
N GLU A 101 8.00 8.05 18.82
CA GLU A 101 7.13 9.15 19.23
C GLU A 101 7.29 10.39 18.33
N GLU A 102 8.52 10.74 17.95
CA GLU A 102 8.80 11.85 17.04
C GLU A 102 8.16 11.62 15.66
N VAL A 103 8.35 10.43 15.08
CA VAL A 103 7.77 10.10 13.77
C VAL A 103 6.24 10.03 13.87
N LEU A 104 5.68 9.50 14.97
CA LEU A 104 4.24 9.50 15.21
C LEU A 104 3.66 10.93 15.26
N LYS A 105 4.29 11.83 16.01
CA LYS A 105 3.90 13.25 16.08
C LYS A 105 4.03 13.96 14.74
N LYS A 106 5.08 13.65 13.95
CA LYS A 106 5.26 14.20 12.60
C LYS A 106 4.09 13.84 11.69
N TYR A 107 3.66 12.57 11.70
CA TYR A 107 2.61 12.08 10.80
C TYR A 107 1.19 12.41 11.28
N PHE A 108 0.98 12.62 12.58
CA PHE A 108 -0.32 12.89 13.19
C PHE A 108 -0.36 14.17 14.04
N ALA A 109 0.34 15.22 13.59
CA ALA A 109 0.58 16.45 14.36
C ALA A 109 -0.68 17.16 14.90
N ASN A 110 -1.81 17.01 14.22
CA ASN A 110 -3.08 17.66 14.59
C ASN A 110 -4.03 16.75 15.38
N ILE A 111 -3.53 15.63 15.92
CA ILE A 111 -4.31 14.66 16.67
C ILE A 111 -3.74 14.56 18.09
N THR A 112 -4.62 14.52 19.08
CA THR A 112 -4.23 14.18 20.46
C THR A 112 -3.78 12.73 20.50
N ILE A 113 -2.48 12.52 20.69
CA ILE A 113 -1.87 11.19 20.82
C ILE A 113 -1.79 10.86 22.32
N ASP A 114 -2.46 9.79 22.76
CA ASP A 114 -2.30 9.26 24.12
C ASP A 114 -0.86 8.75 24.29
N GLU A 115 -0.25 9.06 25.44
CA GLU A 115 1.13 8.73 25.77
C GLU A 115 1.49 7.26 25.50
N LYS A 116 0.54 6.33 25.68
CA LYS A 116 0.77 4.89 25.46
C LYS A 116 1.11 4.54 24.01
N HIS A 117 0.77 5.40 23.04
CA HIS A 117 1.05 5.16 21.63
C HIS A 117 2.54 5.20 21.30
N LYS A 118 3.39 5.83 22.13
CA LYS A 118 4.85 5.77 21.92
C LYS A 118 5.42 4.35 22.01
N TYR A 119 4.70 3.43 22.64
CA TYR A 119 5.08 2.02 22.77
C TYR A 119 4.49 1.12 21.67
N GLU A 120 3.79 1.68 20.68
CA GLU A 120 3.17 0.89 19.61
C GLU A 120 4.18 0.08 18.80
N TRP A 121 5.42 0.58 18.65
CA TRP A 121 6.46 -0.12 17.89
C TRP A 121 6.76 -1.53 18.40
N LEU A 122 6.57 -1.79 19.70
CA LEU A 122 6.80 -3.11 20.32
C LEU A 122 5.89 -4.21 19.75
N ARG A 123 4.70 -3.86 19.29
CA ARG A 123 3.68 -4.82 18.83
C ARG A 123 3.58 -4.93 17.31
N ILE A 124 4.44 -4.25 16.55
CA ILE A 124 4.41 -4.27 15.08
C ILE A 124 5.26 -5.45 14.58
N PRO A 125 4.66 -6.55 14.07
CA PRO A 125 5.42 -7.74 13.70
C PRO A 125 6.36 -7.49 12.50
N HIS A 126 6.02 -6.51 11.66
CA HIS A 126 6.80 -6.20 10.48
C HIS A 126 8.18 -5.61 10.78
N PHE A 127 8.42 -5.04 11.97
CA PHE A 127 9.77 -4.58 12.34
C PHE A 127 10.75 -5.74 12.59
N TYR A 128 10.27 -6.97 12.69
CA TYR A 128 11.10 -8.17 12.74
C TYR A 128 11.37 -8.77 11.35
N ASN A 129 10.89 -8.13 10.28
CA ASN A 129 11.16 -8.49 8.88
C ASN A 129 11.67 -7.25 8.13
N PRO A 130 12.99 -7.08 7.99
CA PRO A 130 13.58 -5.81 7.58
C PRO A 130 13.10 -5.35 6.20
N TYR A 131 12.75 -4.07 6.11
CA TYR A 131 12.32 -3.35 4.91
C TYR A 131 11.14 -4.01 4.17
N TYR A 132 10.16 -4.50 4.92
CA TYR A 132 8.95 -5.05 4.33
C TYR A 132 7.86 -3.99 4.08
N VAL A 133 7.69 -3.06 5.03
CA VAL A 133 6.51 -2.17 5.10
C VAL A 133 6.42 -1.13 3.98
N TYR A 134 7.56 -0.68 3.43
CA TYR A 134 7.58 0.33 2.37
C TYR A 134 6.84 -0.13 1.10
N LYS A 135 6.77 -1.45 0.87
CA LYS A 135 6.10 -2.05 -0.29
C LYS A 135 4.61 -1.70 -0.31
N TYR A 136 3.96 -1.58 0.85
CA TYR A 136 2.56 -1.18 0.93
C TYR A 136 2.35 0.25 0.43
N ALA A 137 3.17 1.20 0.92
CA ALA A 137 3.09 2.60 0.52
C ALA A 137 3.32 2.77 -0.99
N THR A 138 4.35 2.11 -1.54
CA THR A 138 4.61 2.13 -2.99
C THR A 138 3.49 1.49 -3.82
N GLY A 139 2.89 0.40 -3.30
CA GLY A 139 1.77 -0.30 -3.94
C GLY A 139 0.52 0.58 -4.03
N ILE A 140 0.06 1.15 -2.91
CA ILE A 140 -1.13 1.99 -2.90
C ILE A 140 -0.93 3.28 -3.72
N SER A 141 0.25 3.91 -3.67
CA SER A 141 0.55 5.07 -4.53
C SER A 141 0.47 4.72 -6.02
N SER A 142 1.01 3.56 -6.41
CA SER A 142 0.92 3.06 -7.79
C SER A 142 -0.53 2.78 -8.20
N ALA A 143 -1.32 2.17 -7.32
CA ALA A 143 -2.71 1.86 -7.57
C ALA A 143 -3.57 3.12 -7.73
N ILE A 144 -3.41 4.12 -6.84
CA ILE A 144 -4.10 5.41 -6.95
C ILE A 144 -3.74 6.10 -8.26
N TYR A 145 -2.45 6.10 -8.62
CA TYR A 145 -2.00 6.71 -9.88
C TYR A 145 -2.65 6.04 -11.09
N ILE A 146 -2.63 4.71 -11.16
CA ILE A 146 -3.25 3.95 -12.26
C ILE A 146 -4.75 4.23 -12.32
N ALA A 147 -5.46 4.10 -11.19
CA ALA A 147 -6.90 4.29 -11.13
C ALA A 147 -7.33 5.69 -11.56
N ARG A 148 -6.64 6.74 -11.08
CA ARG A 148 -6.93 8.14 -11.49
C ARG A 148 -6.76 8.36 -12.98
N ASN A 149 -5.70 7.82 -13.58
CA ASN A 149 -5.48 8.00 -15.02
C ASN A 149 -6.54 7.24 -15.85
N ILE A 150 -6.97 6.05 -15.41
CA ILE A 150 -8.08 5.32 -16.05
C ILE A 150 -9.39 6.10 -15.93
N LEU A 151 -9.75 6.57 -14.73
CA LEU A 151 -10.99 7.30 -14.47
C LEU A 151 -11.07 8.64 -15.24
N ASN A 152 -9.92 9.24 -15.53
CA ASN A 152 -9.81 10.47 -16.31
C ASN A 152 -9.66 10.22 -17.83
N ASN A 153 -9.87 8.98 -18.29
CA ASN A 153 -9.72 8.58 -19.70
C ASN A 153 -8.39 9.00 -20.32
N LYS A 154 -7.29 8.97 -19.56
CA LYS A 154 -5.98 9.28 -20.11
C LYS A 154 -5.56 8.21 -21.11
N GLU A 155 -5.21 8.64 -22.32
CA GLU A 155 -4.92 7.77 -23.44
C GLU A 155 -3.90 6.66 -23.10
N GLY A 156 -4.24 5.43 -23.46
CA GLY A 156 -3.38 4.25 -23.31
C GLY A 156 -3.29 3.68 -21.89
N TYR A 157 -3.86 4.30 -20.85
CA TYR A 157 -3.72 3.80 -19.48
C TYR A 157 -4.56 2.55 -19.19
N LEU A 158 -5.76 2.47 -19.77
CA LEU A 158 -6.60 1.28 -19.63
C LEU A 158 -5.92 0.08 -20.30
N GLU A 159 -5.39 0.27 -21.50
CA GLU A 159 -4.69 -0.76 -22.26
C GLU A 159 -3.45 -1.24 -21.52
N LYS A 160 -2.63 -0.31 -21.00
CA LYS A 160 -1.45 -0.63 -20.19
C LYS A 160 -1.80 -1.38 -18.90
N TYR A 161 -2.89 -1.00 -18.25
CA TYR A 161 -3.36 -1.71 -17.05
C TYR A 161 -3.84 -3.12 -17.38
N LEU A 162 -4.64 -3.29 -18.44
CA LEU A 162 -5.06 -4.62 -18.91
C LEU A 162 -3.87 -5.46 -19.37
N GLU A 163 -2.85 -4.86 -19.98
CA GLU A 163 -1.60 -5.54 -20.32
C GLU A 163 -0.87 -6.01 -19.04
N MET A 164 -0.73 -5.15 -18.04
CA MET A 164 -0.15 -5.51 -16.74
C MET A 164 -0.85 -6.74 -16.13
N LEU A 165 -2.19 -6.78 -16.11
CA LEU A 165 -2.95 -7.92 -15.59
C LEU A 165 -2.70 -9.24 -16.36
N LYS A 166 -2.30 -9.15 -17.64
CA LYS A 166 -1.97 -10.33 -18.47
C LYS A 166 -0.54 -10.81 -18.29
N THR A 167 0.35 -10.02 -17.68
CA THR A 167 1.79 -10.35 -17.63
C THR A 167 2.14 -11.47 -16.66
N GLY A 168 1.31 -11.73 -15.64
CA GLY A 168 1.59 -12.75 -14.62
C GLY A 168 2.98 -12.59 -14.00
N GLY A 169 3.75 -13.68 -13.94
CA GLY A 169 5.13 -13.72 -13.44
C GLY A 169 6.20 -13.43 -14.49
N LYS A 170 5.81 -13.18 -15.76
CA LYS A 170 6.74 -13.03 -16.89
C LYS A 170 7.69 -11.84 -16.73
N VAL A 171 7.32 -10.83 -15.93
CA VAL A 171 8.14 -9.64 -15.62
C VAL A 171 9.05 -9.87 -14.39
N ARG A 172 9.53 -11.10 -14.17
CA ARG A 172 10.61 -11.41 -13.21
C ARG A 172 12.00 -10.94 -13.68
N LYS A 173 12.09 -9.91 -14.51
CA LYS A 173 13.35 -9.48 -15.17
C LYS A 173 14.28 -8.59 -14.34
N TYR A 174 13.97 -8.38 -13.06
CA TYR A 174 14.92 -7.80 -12.10
C TYR A 174 15.41 -8.89 -11.13
N ARG A 175 16.08 -9.91 -11.67
CA ARG A 175 17.08 -10.65 -10.88
C ARG A 175 18.36 -9.84 -10.99
N CYS A 176 18.74 -9.13 -9.93
CA CYS A 176 20.15 -8.83 -9.74
C CYS A 176 20.84 -10.18 -9.52
N THR A 177 21.51 -10.66 -10.56
CA THR A 177 22.62 -11.61 -10.44
C THR A 177 23.85 -10.84 -10.00
#